data_AF-R4WRV4-F1
#
_entry.id   AF-R4WRV4-F1
#
_cell.length_a   1.000
_cell.length_b   1.000
_cell.length_c   1.000
_cell.angle_alpha   90.00
_cell.angle_beta   90.00
_cell.angle_gamma   90.00
#
_symmetry.space_group_name_H-M   'P 1'
#
loop_
_entity.id
_entity.type
_entity.pdbx_description
1 polymer ?
#
loop_
_entity_poly.entity_id
_entity_poly.type
_entity_poly.pdbx_seq_one_letter_code
_entity_poly.pdbx_strand_id
1 'polypeptide(L)'
;MIALNLLLFSQLAKLVFGAGELSILQSPDSIRFSGQEQLDLSSVKNVFSAALGFTVPEGPRWSGMVVHDPFDFAEGAVIVAVPGVATLDSVQGRTFPLNTDESLESTWHSLAARLADRFPTADNLTINHINANDPTRAADLYGSLGQRDPPSLEYLKLSVPEDKAFIDQVNTIDAITSKIADKGVVLDGLPDLHWISVPGLHSLVDMYGSDSKQVLEGKRLLSSSILLFSEVFATAYNDKVIFGVLSSDAVHTRRYRRDTVTEE
;
A
#
# COMPACT_ATOMS: atom_id res chain seq x y z
N MET A 1 28.45 -41.52 9.11
CA MET A 1 27.67 -40.75 10.11
C MET A 1 27.92 -39.25 9.93
N ILE A 2 27.79 -38.72 8.71
CA ILE A 2 28.04 -37.29 8.38
C ILE A 2 26.97 -36.76 7.40
N ALA A 3 26.34 -37.63 6.59
CA ALA A 3 25.31 -37.24 5.62
C ALA A 3 23.93 -36.91 6.23
N LEU A 4 23.67 -37.26 7.50
CA LEU A 4 22.36 -37.01 8.12
C LEU A 4 22.23 -35.58 8.70
N ASN A 5 23.34 -34.87 8.90
CA ASN A 5 23.33 -33.52 9.48
C ASN A 5 23.15 -32.39 8.45
N LEU A 6 23.21 -32.67 7.14
CA LEU A 6 22.97 -31.64 6.11
C LEU A 6 21.48 -31.44 5.79
N LEU A 7 20.61 -32.40 6.11
CA LEU A 7 19.16 -32.30 5.83
C LEU A 7 18.39 -31.45 6.86
N LEU A 8 19.01 -31.14 8.01
CA LEU A 8 18.41 -30.28 9.04
C LEU A 8 18.70 -28.78 8.83
N PHE A 9 19.68 -28.42 8.01
CA PHE A 9 20.00 -27.01 7.74
C PHE A 9 19.18 -26.38 6.61
N SER A 10 18.47 -27.17 5.79
CA SER A 10 17.59 -26.63 4.73
C SER A 10 16.16 -26.35 5.20
N GLN A 11 15.84 -26.57 6.48
CA GLN A 11 14.49 -26.36 7.07
C GLN A 11 14.38 -25.05 7.86
N LEU A 12 15.45 -24.24 7.90
CA LEU A 12 15.47 -22.89 8.49
C LEU A 12 15.38 -21.79 7.43
N ALA A 13 14.72 -22.06 6.30
CA ALA A 13 14.05 -20.98 5.60
C ALA A 13 12.91 -20.53 6.52
N LYS A 14 13.20 -19.59 7.43
CA LYS A 14 12.17 -18.85 8.14
C LYS A 14 11.28 -18.26 7.05
N LEU A 15 10.16 -18.92 6.76
CA LEU A 15 8.98 -18.26 6.25
C LEU A 15 8.62 -17.27 7.34
N VAL A 16 9.20 -16.08 7.25
CA VAL A 16 8.75 -14.90 7.98
C VAL A 16 7.39 -14.62 7.39
N PHE A 17 6.36 -15.28 7.92
CA PHE A 17 4.97 -14.89 7.71
C PHE A 17 4.82 -13.56 8.43
N GLY A 18 5.19 -12.48 7.74
CA GLY A 18 4.81 -11.14 8.14
C GLY A 18 3.28 -11.08 8.14
N ALA A 19 2.69 -10.48 9.16
CA ALA A 19 1.25 -10.19 9.20
C ALA A 19 0.88 -9.04 8.23
N GLY A 20 1.69 -8.80 7.21
CA GLY A 20 1.58 -7.69 6.27
C GLY A 20 2.72 -7.72 5.26
N GLU A 21 2.60 -6.91 4.23
CA GLU A 21 3.56 -6.80 3.14
C GLU A 21 3.60 -5.36 2.60
N LEU A 22 4.80 -4.87 2.29
CA LEU A 22 5.02 -3.67 1.50
C LEU A 22 5.43 -4.11 0.09
N SER A 23 4.66 -3.69 -0.91
CA SER A 23 4.99 -3.90 -2.32
C SER A 23 5.30 -2.57 -2.99
N ILE A 24 6.51 -2.40 -3.53
CA ILE A 24 6.89 -1.23 -4.34
C ILE A 24 6.66 -1.55 -5.81
N LEU A 25 5.81 -0.75 -6.47
CA LEU A 25 5.40 -0.96 -7.87
C LEU A 25 6.13 -0.02 -8.82
N GLN A 26 6.28 1.23 -8.39
CA GLN A 26 6.97 2.26 -9.14
C GLN A 26 7.96 2.95 -8.20
N SER A 27 9.13 3.28 -8.74
CA SER A 27 10.14 4.08 -8.07
C SER A 27 10.98 4.79 -9.12
N PRO A 28 11.47 6.01 -8.84
CA PRO A 28 12.42 6.68 -9.73
C PRO A 28 13.71 5.86 -9.90
N ASP A 29 14.39 5.99 -11.03
CA ASP A 29 15.64 5.27 -11.34
C ASP A 29 16.76 5.53 -10.32
N SER A 30 16.71 6.68 -9.64
CA SER A 30 17.63 7.06 -8.56
C SER A 30 17.53 6.18 -7.32
N ILE A 31 16.42 5.47 -7.13
CA ILE A 31 16.12 4.66 -5.96
C ILE A 31 15.96 3.21 -6.37
N ARG A 32 16.78 2.33 -5.78
CA ARG A 32 16.71 0.89 -6.02
C ARG A 32 16.23 0.16 -4.78
N PHE A 33 15.18 -0.64 -4.96
CA PHE A 33 14.68 -1.58 -3.97
C PHE A 33 15.27 -2.97 -4.20
N SER A 34 15.81 -3.61 -3.16
CA SER A 34 16.44 -4.92 -3.26
C SER A 34 16.35 -5.72 -1.96
N GLY A 35 16.60 -7.03 -2.02
CA GLY A 35 16.51 -7.89 -0.84
C GLY A 35 15.08 -8.32 -0.49
N GLN A 36 14.96 -8.98 0.65
CA GLN A 36 13.72 -9.56 1.21
C GLN A 36 13.71 -9.43 2.75
N GLU A 37 14.46 -8.46 3.28
CA GLU A 37 14.56 -8.22 4.71
C GLU A 37 13.22 -7.71 5.25
N GLN A 38 12.77 -8.29 6.37
CA GLN A 38 11.55 -7.85 7.04
C GLN A 38 11.69 -6.39 7.48
N LEU A 39 10.63 -5.61 7.26
CA LEU A 39 10.57 -4.19 7.62
C LEU A 39 9.50 -3.98 8.69
N ASP A 40 9.81 -3.21 9.74
CA ASP A 40 8.78 -2.77 10.69
C ASP A 40 7.83 -1.78 10.01
N LEU A 41 6.52 -1.93 10.20
CA LEU A 41 5.53 -1.02 9.64
C LEU A 41 5.80 0.43 10.10
N SER A 42 6.26 0.61 11.34
CA SER A 42 6.71 1.92 11.84
C SER A 42 7.92 2.50 11.11
N SER A 43 8.70 1.71 10.39
CA SER A 43 9.82 2.18 9.59
C SER A 43 9.42 2.53 8.15
N VAL A 44 8.22 2.18 7.70
CA VAL A 44 7.73 2.51 6.35
C VAL A 44 7.74 4.02 6.09
N LYS A 45 7.37 4.84 7.08
CA LYS A 45 7.48 6.30 6.95
C LYS A 45 8.90 6.77 6.63
N ASN A 46 9.94 6.07 7.11
CA ASN A 46 11.33 6.39 6.78
C ASN A 46 11.65 6.04 5.33
N VAL A 47 11.14 4.91 4.83
CA VAL A 47 11.33 4.50 3.43
C VAL A 47 10.78 5.57 2.48
N PHE A 48 9.52 5.96 2.65
CA PHE A 48 8.90 6.98 1.82
C PHE A 48 9.51 8.38 2.04
N SER A 49 9.84 8.76 3.29
CA SER A 49 10.51 10.04 3.56
C SER A 49 11.85 10.13 2.84
N ALA A 50 12.68 9.09 2.90
CA ALA A 50 13.97 9.07 2.24
C ALA A 50 13.86 9.01 0.71
N ALA A 51 12.82 8.34 0.18
CA ALA A 51 12.53 8.37 -1.25
C ALA A 51 12.14 9.77 -1.76
N LEU A 52 11.53 10.60 -0.91
CA LEU A 52 11.25 12.02 -1.15
C LEU A 52 12.46 12.94 -0.84
N GLY A 53 13.63 12.37 -0.53
CA GLY A 53 14.85 13.13 -0.24
C GLY A 53 14.94 13.72 1.17
N PHE A 54 14.11 13.26 2.12
CA PHE A 54 14.17 13.75 3.50
C PHE A 54 15.19 12.98 4.31
N THR A 55 15.85 13.68 5.23
CA THR A 55 16.69 13.06 6.25
C THR A 55 15.82 12.25 7.21
N VAL A 56 16.15 10.97 7.38
CA VAL A 56 15.45 10.08 8.32
C VAL A 56 16.28 9.84 9.59
N PRO A 57 15.64 9.66 10.76
CA PRO A 57 16.36 9.37 12.00
C PRO A 57 17.20 8.10 11.89
N GLU A 58 18.34 8.06 12.59
CA GLU A 58 19.16 6.85 12.70
C GLU A 58 18.39 5.76 13.47
N GLY A 59 17.84 4.79 12.74
CA GLY A 59 17.23 3.57 13.27
C GLY A 59 17.98 2.32 12.79
N PRO A 60 17.51 1.11 13.16
CA PRO A 60 18.04 -0.11 12.54
C PRO A 60 17.95 0.04 11.02
N ARG A 61 19.10 0.00 10.35
CA ARG A 61 19.22 0.24 8.91
C ARG A 61 18.61 -0.94 8.19
N TRP A 62 17.35 -0.82 7.80
CA TRP A 62 16.76 -1.70 6.81
C TRP A 62 17.53 -1.51 5.50
N SER A 63 18.06 -2.61 4.96
CA SER A 63 18.96 -2.58 3.80
C SER A 63 18.23 -2.67 2.45
N GLY A 64 16.90 -2.68 2.47
CA GLY A 64 16.09 -2.96 1.30
C GLY A 64 15.94 -1.82 0.28
N MET A 65 16.52 -0.65 0.56
CA MET A 65 16.49 0.52 -0.31
C MET A 65 17.86 1.18 -0.38
N VAL A 66 18.27 1.56 -1.59
CA VAL A 66 19.50 2.31 -1.86
C VAL A 66 19.18 3.50 -2.76
N VAL A 67 19.67 4.67 -2.37
CA VAL A 67 19.66 5.87 -3.22
C VAL A 67 21.00 5.95 -3.95
N HIS A 68 20.97 5.85 -5.28
CA HIS A 68 22.17 5.91 -6.12
C HIS A 68 22.42 7.30 -6.71
N ASP A 69 21.36 8.11 -6.88
CA ASP A 69 21.46 9.52 -7.24
C ASP A 69 20.70 10.40 -6.22
N PRO A 70 21.40 11.17 -5.38
CA PRO A 70 20.79 12.02 -4.36
C PRO A 70 20.28 13.37 -4.90
N PHE A 71 20.20 13.56 -6.21
CA PHE A 71 19.69 14.80 -6.82
C PHE A 71 18.41 14.59 -7.62
N ASP A 72 17.92 13.35 -7.73
CA ASP A 72 16.74 13.01 -8.51
C ASP A 72 15.75 12.15 -7.70
N PHE A 73 15.26 12.69 -6.58
CA PHE A 73 14.29 12.02 -5.71
C PHE A 73 12.89 11.95 -6.32
N ALA A 74 12.01 11.18 -5.69
CA ALA A 74 10.59 11.19 -6.03
C ALA A 74 9.97 12.57 -5.73
N GLU A 75 9.16 13.07 -6.66
CA GLU A 75 8.32 14.27 -6.54
C GLU A 75 6.91 13.92 -6.04
N GLY A 76 6.59 12.63 -5.92
CA GLY A 76 5.34 12.17 -5.33
C GLY A 76 5.49 10.84 -4.61
N ALA A 77 4.75 10.67 -3.51
CA ALA A 77 4.59 9.41 -2.82
C ALA A 77 3.12 9.00 -2.85
N VAL A 78 2.83 7.83 -3.45
CA VAL A 78 1.48 7.26 -3.51
C VAL A 78 1.48 5.94 -2.75
N ILE A 79 0.61 5.83 -1.76
CA ILE A 79 0.47 4.65 -0.91
C ILE A 79 -0.96 4.16 -0.95
N VAL A 80 -1.15 2.89 -1.35
CA VAL A 80 -2.42 2.20 -1.23
C VAL A 80 -2.38 1.28 -0.01
N ALA A 81 -3.16 1.59 1.02
CA ALA A 81 -3.22 0.86 2.27
C ALA A 81 -4.42 -0.10 2.28
N VAL A 82 -4.18 -1.40 2.40
CA VAL A 82 -5.17 -2.47 2.32
C VAL A 82 -5.21 -3.24 3.65
N PRO A 83 -6.03 -2.79 4.62
CA PRO A 83 -6.16 -3.49 5.90
C PRO A 83 -6.94 -4.80 5.77
N GLY A 84 -6.69 -5.73 6.69
CA GLY A 84 -7.43 -6.99 6.84
C GLY A 84 -6.98 -8.13 5.94
N VAL A 85 -5.87 -7.95 5.22
CA VAL A 85 -5.20 -9.01 4.45
C VAL A 85 -3.69 -8.90 4.63
N ALA A 86 -3.00 -10.04 4.70
CA ALA A 86 -1.55 -10.06 4.85
C ALA A 86 -0.83 -9.69 3.54
N THR A 87 -1.37 -10.12 2.40
CA THR A 87 -0.85 -9.87 1.06
C THR A 87 -1.98 -9.88 0.02
N LEU A 88 -1.75 -9.24 -1.12
CA LEU A 88 -2.62 -9.27 -2.29
C LEU A 88 -2.25 -10.38 -3.29
N ASP A 89 -1.09 -11.04 -3.14
CA ASP A 89 -0.54 -12.13 -3.96
C ASP A 89 -0.33 -11.84 -5.47
N SER A 90 -1.08 -10.90 -6.04
CA SER A 90 -1.22 -10.64 -7.48
C SER A 90 -0.59 -9.32 -7.92
N VAL A 91 0.07 -8.61 -7.01
CA VAL A 91 0.70 -7.32 -7.28
C VAL A 91 2.14 -7.56 -7.74
N GLN A 92 2.44 -7.15 -8.98
CA GLN A 92 3.75 -7.34 -9.60
C GLN A 92 4.71 -6.21 -9.16
N GLY A 93 5.42 -6.42 -8.05
CA GLY A 93 6.35 -5.43 -7.50
C GLY A 93 7.47 -6.05 -6.68
N ARG A 94 8.34 -5.20 -6.11
CA ARG A 94 9.31 -5.63 -5.09
C ARG A 94 8.62 -5.69 -3.74
N THR A 95 8.52 -6.90 -3.20
CA THR A 95 7.79 -7.15 -1.95
C THR A 95 8.73 -7.31 -0.77
N PHE A 96 8.28 -6.82 0.38
CA PHE A 96 9.00 -6.87 1.64
C PHE A 96 8.03 -7.27 2.76
N PRO A 97 8.28 -8.38 3.47
CA PRO A 97 7.45 -8.78 4.60
C PRO A 97 7.42 -7.68 5.67
N LEU A 98 6.25 -7.40 6.23
CA LEU A 98 6.11 -6.42 7.29
C LEU A 98 5.97 -7.08 8.66
N ASN A 99 6.62 -6.48 9.66
CA ASN A 99 6.26 -6.66 11.06
C ASN A 99 5.23 -5.57 11.44
N THR A 100 4.00 -5.95 11.74
CA THR A 100 2.89 -5.01 12.01
C THR A 100 2.90 -4.48 13.44
N ASP A 101 3.96 -3.75 13.77
CA ASP A 101 4.23 -3.17 15.08
C ASP A 101 3.31 -1.97 15.42
N GLU A 102 2.78 -1.27 14.41
CA GLU A 102 1.79 -0.19 14.58
C GLU A 102 0.53 -0.38 13.71
N SER A 103 -0.34 0.64 13.61
CA SER A 103 -1.46 0.66 12.65
C SER A 103 -1.07 1.42 11.38
N LEU A 104 -1.69 1.07 10.25
CA LEU A 104 -1.54 1.80 8.98
C LEU A 104 -1.83 3.30 9.14
N GLU A 105 -2.86 3.65 9.92
CA GLU A 105 -3.19 5.04 10.25
C GLU A 105 -2.05 5.75 11.00
N SER A 106 -1.36 5.10 11.95
CA SER A 106 -0.22 5.70 12.65
C SER A 106 0.91 6.04 11.68
N THR A 107 1.18 5.14 10.74
CA THR A 107 2.18 5.34 9.68
C THR A 107 1.81 6.53 8.79
N TRP A 108 0.54 6.62 8.37
CA TRP A 108 0.00 7.76 7.62
C TRP A 108 0.24 9.07 8.36
N HIS A 109 -0.26 9.19 9.60
CA HIS A 109 -0.16 10.44 10.38
C HIS A 109 1.30 10.87 10.55
N SER A 110 2.20 9.92 10.81
CA SER A 110 3.62 10.21 10.97
C SER A 110 4.29 10.68 9.68
N LEU A 111 3.93 10.10 8.53
CA LEU A 111 4.45 10.50 7.22
C LEU A 111 3.91 11.88 6.80
N ALA A 112 2.60 12.08 6.95
CA ALA A 112 1.94 13.36 6.66
C ALA A 112 2.49 14.50 7.52
N ALA A 113 2.69 14.26 8.83
CA ALA A 113 3.28 15.24 9.74
C ALA A 113 4.68 15.65 9.30
N ARG A 114 5.53 14.69 8.88
CA ARG A 114 6.89 15.01 8.37
C ARG A 114 6.85 15.90 7.15
N LEU A 115 5.92 15.65 6.24
CA LEU A 115 5.77 16.44 5.03
C LEU A 115 5.32 17.88 5.36
N ALA A 116 4.34 18.03 6.25
CA ALA A 116 3.88 19.33 6.73
C ALA A 116 4.98 20.10 7.49
N ASP A 117 5.70 19.43 8.39
CA ASP A 117 6.79 20.03 9.17
C ASP A 117 7.97 20.46 8.29
N ARG A 118 8.19 19.75 7.17
CA ARG A 118 9.24 20.08 6.19
C ARG A 118 8.90 21.33 5.39
N PHE A 119 7.61 21.56 5.11
CA PHE A 119 7.13 22.68 4.31
C PHE A 119 6.07 23.52 5.05
N PRO A 120 6.41 24.14 6.20
CA PRO A 120 5.43 24.80 7.08
C PRO A 120 4.82 26.08 6.50
N THR A 121 5.35 26.57 5.37
CA THR A 121 4.92 27.82 4.71
C THR A 121 4.40 27.59 3.29
N ALA A 122 4.28 26.33 2.86
CA ALA A 122 3.76 25.99 1.55
C ALA A 122 2.22 26.01 1.57
N ASP A 123 1.62 26.95 0.84
CA ASP A 123 0.16 27.08 0.73
C ASP A 123 -0.46 26.06 -0.24
N ASN A 124 0.37 25.42 -1.07
CA ASN A 124 0.01 24.48 -2.14
C ASN A 124 0.45 23.04 -1.88
N LEU A 125 0.79 22.68 -0.63
CA LEU A 125 1.27 21.33 -0.29
C LEU A 125 0.15 20.28 -0.44
N THR A 126 0.37 19.27 -1.28
CA THR A 126 -0.60 18.18 -1.48
C THR A 126 -0.41 17.07 -0.45
N ILE A 127 -1.35 16.97 0.50
CA ILE A 127 -1.44 15.86 1.46
C ILE A 127 -2.84 15.27 1.41
N ASN A 128 -3.04 14.29 0.53
CA ASN A 128 -4.32 13.66 0.28
C ASN A 128 -4.47 12.40 1.10
N HIS A 129 -5.48 12.36 1.96
CA HIS A 129 -5.95 11.14 2.62
C HIS A 129 -7.35 10.77 2.12
N ILE A 130 -7.47 9.58 1.54
CA ILE A 130 -8.73 9.05 1.03
C ILE A 130 -9.03 7.72 1.70
N ASN A 131 -10.26 7.54 2.15
CA ASN A 131 -10.82 6.22 2.36
C ASN A 131 -11.69 5.87 1.15
N ALA A 132 -11.43 4.77 0.47
CA ALA A 132 -12.16 4.37 -0.73
C ALA A 132 -13.66 4.13 -0.47
N ASN A 133 -14.07 3.95 0.80
CA ASN A 133 -15.47 3.91 1.22
C ASN A 133 -16.16 5.27 1.18
N ASP A 134 -15.41 6.37 1.08
CA ASP A 134 -15.92 7.73 1.02
C ASP A 134 -15.62 8.36 -0.36
N PRO A 135 -16.45 8.04 -1.38
CA PRO A 135 -16.27 8.60 -2.73
C PRO A 135 -16.49 10.13 -2.76
N THR A 136 -17.17 10.70 -1.77
CA THR A 136 -17.38 12.16 -1.68
C THR A 136 -16.05 12.86 -1.41
N ARG A 137 -15.28 12.36 -0.42
CA ARG A 137 -13.96 12.89 -0.12
C ARG A 137 -13.00 12.76 -1.31
N ALA A 138 -13.08 11.65 -2.05
CA ALA A 138 -12.31 11.47 -3.27
C ALA A 138 -12.71 12.50 -4.35
N ALA A 139 -14.00 12.78 -4.51
CA ALA A 139 -14.48 13.79 -5.45
C ALA A 139 -14.08 15.22 -5.04
N ASP A 140 -14.00 15.53 -3.75
CA ASP A 140 -13.52 16.84 -3.28
C ASP A 140 -12.05 17.06 -3.62
N LEU A 141 -11.22 16.01 -3.53
CA LEU A 141 -9.77 16.11 -3.76
C LEU A 141 -9.40 16.05 -5.25
N TYR A 142 -10.06 15.22 -6.04
CA TYR A 142 -9.71 14.98 -7.46
C TYR A 142 -10.72 15.59 -8.45
N GLY A 143 -11.78 16.22 -7.93
CA GLY A 143 -12.90 16.73 -8.69
C GLY A 143 -13.93 15.65 -9.04
N SER A 144 -14.93 16.02 -9.84
CA SER A 144 -16.02 15.11 -10.22
C SER A 144 -15.49 13.81 -10.84
N LEU A 145 -15.69 12.71 -10.09
CA LEU A 145 -15.36 11.35 -10.48
C LEU A 145 -16.41 10.83 -11.45
N GLY A 146 -15.96 10.25 -12.58
CA GLY A 146 -16.85 9.62 -13.55
C GLY A 146 -17.34 8.26 -13.06
N GLN A 147 -18.42 7.76 -13.66
CA GLN A 147 -18.78 6.35 -13.49
C GLN A 147 -17.98 5.48 -14.45
N ARG A 148 -17.51 4.34 -13.96
CA ARG A 148 -16.94 3.27 -14.78
C ARG A 148 -17.92 2.13 -14.93
N ASP A 149 -17.79 1.43 -16.05
CA ASP A 149 -18.47 0.16 -16.23
C ASP A 149 -18.02 -0.83 -15.14
N PRO A 150 -18.95 -1.58 -14.54
CA PRO A 150 -18.60 -2.54 -13.52
C PRO A 150 -17.64 -3.60 -14.09
N PRO A 151 -16.65 -4.05 -13.31
CA PRO A 151 -15.74 -5.09 -13.75
C PRO A 151 -16.50 -6.39 -14.03
N SER A 152 -15.94 -7.27 -14.88
CA SER A 152 -16.48 -8.61 -15.07
C SER A 152 -16.34 -9.41 -13.77
N LEU A 153 -17.48 -9.87 -13.23
CA LEU A 153 -17.56 -10.62 -11.97
C LEU A 153 -17.91 -12.09 -12.23
N GLU A 154 -17.21 -13.01 -11.57
CA GLU A 154 -17.44 -14.44 -11.61
C GLU A 154 -18.07 -14.97 -10.31
N TYR A 155 -17.57 -14.53 -9.14
CA TYR A 155 -17.97 -15.04 -7.82
C TYR A 155 -18.60 -13.95 -6.93
N LEU A 156 -18.10 -12.72 -7.01
CA LEU A 156 -18.69 -11.56 -6.32
C LEU A 156 -20.02 -11.15 -6.96
N LYS A 157 -20.97 -10.69 -6.12
CA LYS A 157 -22.33 -10.37 -6.54
C LYS A 157 -22.76 -8.99 -6.08
N LEU A 158 -23.14 -8.12 -7.01
CA LEU A 158 -23.68 -6.78 -6.71
C LEU A 158 -24.97 -6.79 -5.86
N SER A 159 -25.64 -7.94 -5.73
CA SER A 159 -26.80 -8.12 -4.85
C SER A 159 -26.42 -8.28 -3.37
N VAL A 160 -25.16 -8.61 -3.06
CA VAL A 160 -24.66 -8.74 -1.69
C VAL A 160 -24.07 -7.39 -1.26
N PRO A 161 -24.49 -6.80 -0.12
CA PRO A 161 -24.02 -5.49 0.30
C PRO A 161 -22.49 -5.39 0.45
N GLU A 162 -21.85 -6.40 1.03
CA GLU A 162 -20.40 -6.47 1.27
C GLU A 162 -19.60 -6.53 -0.04
N ASP A 163 -20.03 -7.40 -0.98
CA ASP A 163 -19.45 -7.49 -2.32
C ASP A 163 -19.60 -6.17 -3.06
N LYS A 164 -20.80 -5.58 -3.05
CA LYS A 164 -21.07 -4.30 -3.70
C LYS A 164 -20.20 -3.19 -3.10
N ALA A 165 -20.10 -3.11 -1.78
CA ALA A 165 -19.28 -2.11 -1.11
C ALA A 165 -17.80 -2.22 -1.48
N PHE A 166 -17.26 -3.44 -1.61
CA PHE A 166 -15.90 -3.65 -2.11
C PHE A 166 -15.76 -3.21 -3.57
N ILE A 167 -16.71 -3.58 -4.44
CA ILE A 167 -16.68 -3.19 -5.85
C ILE A 167 -16.77 -1.67 -6.03
N ASP A 168 -17.59 -0.99 -5.23
CA ASP A 168 -17.70 0.47 -5.22
C ASP A 168 -16.34 1.12 -4.85
N GLN A 169 -15.57 0.54 -3.92
CA GLN A 169 -14.23 1.01 -3.58
C GLN A 169 -13.24 0.85 -4.74
N VAL A 170 -13.26 -0.29 -5.43
CA VAL A 170 -12.44 -0.51 -6.64
C VAL A 170 -12.80 0.51 -7.72
N ASN A 171 -14.10 0.78 -7.92
CA ASN A 171 -14.56 1.80 -8.85
C ASN A 171 -14.08 3.21 -8.46
N THR A 172 -13.99 3.53 -7.17
CA THR A 172 -13.42 4.79 -6.69
C THR A 172 -11.95 4.94 -7.11
N ILE A 173 -11.13 3.89 -6.94
CA ILE A 173 -9.72 3.89 -7.36
C ILE A 173 -9.61 4.09 -8.88
N ASP A 174 -10.42 3.36 -9.65
CA ASP A 174 -10.47 3.46 -11.09
C ASP A 174 -10.91 4.86 -11.58
N ALA A 175 -11.85 5.48 -10.87
CA ALA A 175 -12.31 6.82 -11.19
C ALA A 175 -11.23 7.88 -10.91
N ILE A 176 -10.52 7.76 -9.78
CA ILE A 176 -9.35 8.60 -9.47
C ILE A 176 -8.27 8.41 -10.54
N THR A 177 -7.97 7.15 -10.90
CA THR A 177 -7.01 6.79 -11.94
C THR A 177 -7.35 7.50 -13.26
N SER A 178 -8.62 7.46 -13.67
CA SER A 178 -9.07 8.14 -14.89
C SER A 178 -8.90 9.66 -14.79
N LYS A 179 -9.16 10.26 -13.62
CA LYS A 179 -8.97 11.70 -13.42
C LYS A 179 -7.50 12.12 -13.52
N ILE A 180 -6.59 11.34 -12.94
CA ILE A 180 -5.15 11.61 -13.06
C ILE A 180 -4.67 11.41 -14.49
N ALA A 181 -5.17 10.39 -15.20
CA ALA A 181 -4.84 10.20 -16.61
C ALA A 181 -5.29 11.40 -17.48
N ASP A 182 -6.45 11.99 -17.18
CA ASP A 182 -7.00 13.12 -17.94
C ASP A 182 -6.35 14.47 -17.60
N LYS A 183 -6.12 14.73 -16.30
CA LYS A 183 -5.69 16.06 -15.80
C LYS A 183 -4.21 16.14 -15.43
N GLY A 184 -3.54 15.01 -15.26
CA GLY A 184 -2.20 14.94 -14.69
C GLY A 184 -2.16 15.36 -13.21
N VAL A 185 -0.95 15.67 -12.76
CA VAL A 185 -0.64 16.21 -11.43
C VAL A 185 0.04 17.57 -11.58
N VAL A 186 0.07 18.35 -10.50
CA VAL A 186 0.75 19.65 -10.50
C VAL A 186 2.20 19.44 -10.09
N LEU A 187 3.14 19.73 -10.99
CA LEU A 187 4.57 19.65 -10.71
C LEU A 187 5.09 21.04 -10.35
N ASP A 188 4.98 21.41 -9.07
CA ASP A 188 5.40 22.71 -8.53
C ASP A 188 6.72 22.67 -7.75
N GLY A 189 7.38 21.50 -7.73
CA GLY A 189 8.64 21.26 -7.02
C GLY A 189 8.47 20.93 -5.54
N LEU A 190 7.24 20.88 -5.03
CA LEU A 190 6.93 20.29 -3.72
C LEU A 190 6.57 18.82 -3.89
N PRO A 191 7.02 17.95 -2.96
CA PRO A 191 6.63 16.56 -3.01
C PRO A 191 5.17 16.38 -2.59
N ASP A 192 4.42 15.66 -3.41
CA ASP A 192 3.04 15.30 -3.18
C ASP A 192 2.93 14.01 -2.35
N LEU A 193 1.91 13.91 -1.49
CA LEU A 193 1.60 12.70 -0.75
C LEU A 193 0.14 12.31 -0.92
N HIS A 194 -0.08 11.10 -1.45
CA HIS A 194 -1.40 10.52 -1.67
C HIS A 194 -1.50 9.19 -0.92
N TRP A 195 -2.40 9.11 0.06
CA TRP A 195 -2.68 7.87 0.80
C TRP A 195 -4.13 7.44 0.62
N ILE A 196 -4.32 6.24 0.11
CA ILE A 196 -5.62 5.68 -0.24
C ILE A 196 -5.83 4.39 0.56
N SER A 197 -6.77 4.42 1.51
CA SER A 197 -7.15 3.26 2.32
C SER A 197 -8.30 2.49 1.67
N VAL A 198 -8.14 1.18 1.50
CA VAL A 198 -9.10 0.27 0.82
C VAL A 198 -9.48 -0.88 1.75
N PRO A 199 -10.45 -0.68 2.66
CA PRO A 199 -10.78 -1.68 3.69
C PRO A 199 -11.69 -2.82 3.21
N GLY A 200 -12.24 -2.78 1.99
CA GLY A 200 -13.27 -3.72 1.54
C GLY A 200 -12.85 -5.20 1.55
N LEU A 201 -11.56 -5.50 1.34
CA LEU A 201 -11.08 -6.88 1.43
C LEU A 201 -11.18 -7.45 2.84
N HIS A 202 -11.04 -6.63 3.89
CA HIS A 202 -11.26 -7.07 5.26
C HIS A 202 -12.67 -7.65 5.44
N SER A 203 -13.68 -6.93 4.94
CA SER A 203 -15.08 -7.36 5.03
C SER A 203 -15.35 -8.64 4.23
N LEU A 204 -14.73 -8.79 3.06
CA LEU A 204 -14.84 -10.02 2.27
C LEU A 204 -14.18 -11.22 2.98
N VAL A 205 -13.03 -11.02 3.63
CA VAL A 205 -12.36 -12.05 4.42
C VAL A 205 -13.20 -12.46 5.63
N ASP A 206 -13.76 -11.50 6.37
CA ASP A 206 -14.65 -11.76 7.51
C ASP A 206 -15.88 -12.58 7.08
N MET A 207 -16.41 -12.32 5.88
CA MET A 207 -17.63 -12.97 5.38
C MET A 207 -17.39 -14.35 4.76
N TYR A 208 -16.37 -14.49 3.91
CA TYR A 208 -16.17 -15.69 3.09
C TYR A 208 -14.95 -16.53 3.49
N GLY A 209 -14.02 -15.97 4.27
CA GLY A 209 -12.72 -16.56 4.59
C GLY A 209 -11.64 -16.23 3.54
N SER A 210 -10.38 -16.20 3.99
CA SER A 210 -9.22 -15.73 3.22
C SER A 210 -8.99 -16.45 1.90
N ASP A 211 -9.31 -17.74 1.84
CA ASP A 211 -9.01 -18.63 0.71
C ASP A 211 -10.24 -18.88 -0.18
N SER A 212 -11.33 -18.15 0.07
CA SER A 212 -12.55 -18.25 -0.73
C SER A 212 -12.34 -17.70 -2.14
N LYS A 213 -13.12 -18.22 -3.10
CA LYS A 213 -13.06 -17.76 -4.50
C LYS A 213 -13.42 -16.27 -4.63
N GLN A 214 -14.31 -15.79 -3.77
CA GLN A 214 -14.72 -14.38 -3.68
C GLN A 214 -13.55 -13.49 -3.26
N VAL A 215 -12.81 -13.87 -2.21
CA VAL A 215 -11.64 -13.11 -1.76
C VAL A 215 -10.52 -13.16 -2.79
N LEU A 216 -10.27 -14.31 -3.42
CA LEU A 216 -9.29 -14.43 -4.50
C LEU A 216 -9.65 -13.56 -5.71
N GLU A 217 -10.91 -13.54 -6.11
CA GLU A 217 -11.40 -12.63 -7.15
C GLU A 217 -11.24 -11.16 -6.73
N GLY A 218 -11.60 -10.82 -5.49
CA GLY A 218 -11.45 -9.48 -4.95
C GLY A 218 -9.99 -9.01 -4.97
N LYS A 219 -9.06 -9.84 -4.50
CA LYS A 219 -7.61 -9.57 -4.57
C LYS A 219 -7.16 -9.31 -6.00
N ARG A 220 -7.61 -10.12 -6.96
CA ARG A 220 -7.28 -9.95 -8.39
C ARG A 220 -7.82 -8.63 -8.95
N LEU A 221 -9.09 -8.31 -8.68
CA LEU A 221 -9.72 -7.07 -9.15
C LEU A 221 -9.00 -5.84 -8.59
N LEU A 222 -8.76 -5.81 -7.28
CA LEU A 222 -8.05 -4.71 -6.63
C LEU A 222 -6.61 -4.59 -7.15
N SER A 223 -5.89 -5.71 -7.28
CA SER A 223 -4.51 -5.69 -7.80
C SER A 223 -4.46 -5.15 -9.23
N SER A 224 -5.41 -5.52 -10.09
CA SER A 224 -5.49 -5.00 -11.46
C SER A 224 -5.74 -3.50 -11.50
N SER A 225 -6.64 -3.00 -10.64
CA SER A 225 -6.93 -1.56 -10.52
C SER A 225 -5.69 -0.79 -10.02
N ILE A 226 -5.03 -1.30 -8.98
CA ILE A 226 -3.81 -0.70 -8.41
C ILE A 226 -2.65 -0.68 -9.42
N LEU A 227 -2.47 -1.72 -10.23
CA LEU A 227 -1.41 -1.75 -11.24
C LEU A 227 -1.59 -0.62 -12.26
N LEU A 228 -2.79 -0.49 -12.84
CA LEU A 228 -3.11 0.62 -13.75
C LEU A 228 -2.95 1.97 -13.05
N PHE A 229 -3.38 2.06 -11.79
CA PHE A 229 -3.25 3.27 -10.99
C PHE A 229 -1.78 3.68 -10.82
N SER A 230 -0.90 2.72 -10.59
CA SER A 230 0.54 2.94 -10.46
C SER A 230 1.18 3.42 -11.76
N GLU A 231 0.80 2.84 -12.91
CA GLU A 231 1.30 3.24 -14.23
C GLU A 231 0.87 4.67 -14.60
N VAL A 232 -0.39 5.03 -14.30
CA VAL A 232 -0.91 6.37 -14.54
C VAL A 232 -0.20 7.41 -13.68
N PHE A 233 0.06 7.10 -12.40
CA PHE A 233 0.84 8.00 -11.55
C PHE A 233 2.30 8.10 -11.98
N ALA A 234 2.93 7.00 -12.37
CA ALA A 234 4.29 7.04 -12.94
C ALA A 234 4.34 7.98 -14.14
N THR A 235 3.40 7.84 -15.07
CA THR A 235 3.30 8.72 -16.23
C THR A 235 3.07 10.19 -15.81
N ALA A 236 2.17 10.44 -14.86
CA ALA A 236 1.82 11.79 -14.43
C ALA A 236 3.01 12.54 -13.78
N TYR A 237 3.88 11.82 -13.06
CA TYR A 237 5.09 12.36 -12.44
C TYR A 237 6.36 12.19 -13.29
N ASN A 238 6.27 11.80 -14.56
CA ASN A 238 7.42 11.51 -15.41
C ASN A 238 8.41 10.52 -14.76
N ASP A 239 7.89 9.42 -14.23
CA ASP A 239 8.60 8.36 -13.49
C ASP A 239 9.24 8.81 -12.16
N LYS A 240 9.01 10.05 -11.73
CA LYS A 240 9.47 10.58 -10.44
C LYS A 240 8.48 10.36 -9.31
N VAL A 241 7.88 9.17 -9.22
CA VAL A 241 6.96 8.81 -8.15
C VAL A 241 7.41 7.52 -7.48
N ILE A 242 7.29 7.48 -6.16
CA ILE A 242 7.31 6.21 -5.43
C ILE A 242 5.88 5.75 -5.20
N PHE A 243 5.53 4.59 -5.76
CA PHE A 243 4.23 3.97 -5.58
C PHE A 243 4.37 2.68 -4.78
N GLY A 244 3.70 2.61 -3.63
CA GLY A 244 3.70 1.42 -2.79
C GLY A 244 2.31 0.96 -2.36
N VAL A 245 2.21 -0.32 -2.07
CA VAL A 245 1.02 -0.97 -1.52
C VAL A 245 1.37 -1.55 -0.16
N LEU A 246 0.58 -1.22 0.86
CA LEU A 246 0.73 -1.74 2.21
C LEU A 246 -0.45 -2.64 2.53
N SER A 247 -0.20 -3.94 2.70
CA SER A 247 -1.19 -4.86 3.26
C SER A 247 -0.87 -5.16 4.73
N SER A 248 -1.91 -5.24 5.56
CA SER A 248 -1.74 -5.52 6.99
C SER A 248 -2.93 -6.30 7.55
N ASP A 249 -2.66 -7.48 8.06
CA ASP A 249 -3.57 -8.35 8.78
C ASP A 249 -3.52 -8.14 10.32
N ALA A 250 -3.02 -6.98 10.75
CA ALA A 250 -2.89 -6.63 12.17
C ALA A 250 -4.22 -6.73 12.94
N VAL A 251 -5.36 -6.52 12.26
CA VAL A 251 -6.69 -6.56 12.88
C VAL A 251 -7.06 -7.98 13.31
N HIS A 252 -6.90 -8.97 12.43
CA HIS A 252 -7.22 -10.37 12.75
C HIS A 252 -6.19 -10.97 13.71
N THR A 253 -4.90 -10.71 13.49
CA THR A 253 -3.82 -11.21 14.36
C THR A 253 -3.90 -10.67 15.80
N ARG A 254 -4.28 -9.40 15.99
CA ARG A 254 -4.49 -8.82 17.34
C ARG A 254 -5.76 -9.35 18.02
N ARG A 255 -6.83 -9.63 17.27
CA ARG A 255 -8.04 -10.30 17.81
C ARG A 255 -7.68 -11.69 18.31
N TYR A 256 -7.04 -12.51 17.47
CA TYR A 256 -6.61 -13.87 17.84
C TYR A 256 -5.74 -13.89 19.10
N ARG A 257 -4.73 -13.00 19.20
CA ARG A 257 -3.87 -12.92 20.39
C ARG A 257 -4.64 -12.55 21.66
N ARG A 258 -5.72 -11.76 21.56
CA ARG A 258 -6.54 -11.39 22.71
C ARG A 258 -7.36 -12.59 23.18
N ASP A 259 -7.94 -13.34 22.25
CA ASP A 259 -8.81 -14.47 22.55
C ASP A 259 -8.02 -15.63 23.19
N THR A 260 -6.79 -15.89 22.74
CA THR A 260 -5.93 -16.94 23.33
C THR A 260 -5.44 -16.62 24.75
N VAL A 261 -5.36 -15.33 25.11
CA VAL A 261 -4.92 -14.90 26.46
C VAL A 261 -6.07 -14.96 27.48
N THR A 262 -7.32 -15.02 27.00
CA THR A 262 -8.51 -15.16 27.87
C THR A 262 -8.91 -16.61 28.15
N GLU A 263 -8.26 -17.59 27.52
CA GLU A 263 -8.53 -19.03 27.70
C GLU A 263 -7.53 -19.76 28.63
N GLU A 264 -6.58 -19.03 29.25
CA GLU A 264 -5.66 -19.53 30.30
C GLU A 264 -6.05 -19.03 31.71
#